data_AF-A0A935K744-F1
#
_entry.id   AF-A0A935K744-F1
#
_cell.length_a   1.000
_cell.length_b   1.000
_cell.length_c   1.000
_cell.angle_alpha   90.00
_cell.angle_beta   90.00
_cell.angle_gamma   90.00
#
_symmetry.space_group_name_H-M   'P 1'
#
loop_
_entity.id
_entity.type
_entity.pdbx_description
1 polymer ?
#
loop_
_entity_poly.entity_id
_entity_poly.type
_entity_poly.pdbx_seq_one_letter_code
_entity_poly.pdbx_strand_id
1 'polypeptide(L)'
;MNSQLKSKLISSYKEEMVAFLKSQPEHFNEAIELAISDDQPFAWRSAFLLSSCMEDNDTRVKKYIKPILACIKNKNDGHQRELLKILYRMKLSDKEEGMVFDICIRLWEQISKDPSVRMTALKFILKIAKQHSELLNEITPLMQDQYLELLSPGVKKSIRKMIKGIKDFD
;
A
#
# COMPACT_ATOMS: atom_id res chain seq x y z
N MET A 1 20.19 22.50 3.36
CA MET A 1 19.77 22.20 4.74
C MET A 1 19.78 20.68 4.89
N ASN A 2 20.66 20.11 5.72
CA ASN A 2 20.67 18.66 5.97
C ASN A 2 19.41 18.31 6.75
N SER A 3 18.45 17.66 6.10
CA SER A 3 17.27 17.13 6.77
C SER A 3 17.71 16.04 7.75
N GLN A 4 17.44 16.22 9.04
CA GLN A 4 17.71 15.22 10.08
C GLN A 4 16.98 13.91 9.75
N LEU A 5 15.74 14.03 9.23
CA LEU A 5 14.97 12.90 8.74
C LEU A 5 15.71 12.17 7.61
N LYS A 6 16.20 12.86 6.58
CA LYS A 6 16.95 12.22 5.49
C LYS A 6 18.18 11.47 5.99
N SER A 7 18.94 12.05 6.90
CA SER A 7 20.08 11.37 7.54
C SER A 7 19.61 10.09 8.23
N LYS A 8 18.56 10.19 9.05
CA LYS A 8 18.01 9.05 9.79
C LYS A 8 17.49 7.96 8.86
N LEU A 9 16.85 8.33 7.76
CA LEU A 9 16.31 7.38 6.80
C LEU A 9 17.41 6.48 6.24
N ILE A 10 18.61 6.99 5.93
CA ILE A 10 19.66 6.19 5.30
C ILE A 10 20.63 5.52 6.29
N SER A 11 20.74 6.03 7.52
CA SER A 11 21.72 5.55 8.50
C SER A 11 21.16 4.62 9.57
N SER A 12 19.84 4.38 9.60
CA SER A 12 19.19 3.62 10.67
C SER A 12 18.32 2.47 10.19
N TYR A 13 18.19 1.47 11.06
CA TYR A 13 17.24 0.37 10.91
C TYR A 13 15.83 0.78 11.30
N LYS A 14 14.86 -0.08 10.98
CA LYS A 14 13.42 0.20 11.17
C LYS A 14 13.09 0.70 12.57
N GLU A 15 13.54 0.00 13.60
CA GLU A 15 13.20 0.32 15.01
C GLU A 15 13.66 1.72 15.40
N GLU A 16 14.87 2.09 15.01
CA GLU A 16 15.43 3.42 15.25
C GLU A 16 14.73 4.52 14.45
N MET A 17 14.38 4.25 13.18
CA MET A 17 13.63 5.22 12.37
C MET A 17 12.24 5.46 12.97
N VAL A 18 11.57 4.41 13.42
CA VAL A 18 10.26 4.47 14.10
C VAL A 18 10.39 5.24 15.41
N ALA A 19 11.40 4.93 16.23
CA ALA A 19 11.65 5.63 17.49
C ALA A 19 11.90 7.12 17.27
N PHE A 20 12.68 7.47 16.24
CA PHE A 20 12.94 8.87 15.86
C PHE A 20 11.65 9.61 15.47
N LEU A 21 10.83 9.04 14.58
CA LEU A 21 9.62 9.74 14.14
C LEU A 21 8.58 9.86 15.26
N LYS A 22 8.57 8.93 16.22
CA LYS A 22 7.74 9.01 17.42
C LYS A 22 8.20 10.09 18.40
N SER A 23 9.52 10.24 18.59
CA SER A 23 10.07 11.26 19.49
C SER A 23 10.09 12.66 18.86
N GLN A 24 10.05 12.75 17.53
CA GLN A 24 10.06 13.99 16.76
C GLN A 24 8.90 14.05 15.75
N PRO A 25 7.64 14.17 16.22
CA PRO A 25 6.46 14.15 15.37
C PRO A 25 6.38 15.32 14.37
N GLU A 26 7.14 16.38 14.55
CA GLU A 26 7.29 17.51 13.62
C GLU A 26 7.81 17.06 12.24
N HIS A 27 8.59 15.98 12.18
CA HIS A 27 9.10 15.42 10.92
C HIS A 27 8.05 14.59 10.16
N PHE A 28 6.85 14.40 10.69
CA PHE A 28 5.84 13.55 10.04
C PHE A 28 5.36 14.14 8.70
N ASN A 29 5.12 15.45 8.64
CA ASN A 29 4.71 16.09 7.38
C ASN A 29 5.83 16.02 6.34
N GLU A 30 7.08 16.27 6.76
CA GLU A 30 8.26 16.13 5.91
C GLU A 30 8.38 14.70 5.36
N ALA A 31 8.14 13.68 6.20
CA ALA A 31 8.13 12.29 5.77
C ALA A 31 7.05 12.02 4.71
N ILE A 32 5.85 12.60 4.83
CA ILE A 32 4.80 12.43 3.82
C ILE A 32 5.19 13.12 2.51
N GLU A 33 5.74 14.33 2.57
CA GLU A 33 6.20 15.08 1.40
C GLU A 33 7.32 14.33 0.66
N LEU A 34 8.29 13.79 1.40
CA LEU A 34 9.29 12.88 0.84
C LEU A 34 8.65 11.65 0.23
N ALA A 35 7.69 11.00 0.91
CA ALA A 35 7.06 9.78 0.43
C ALA A 35 6.32 9.94 -0.91
N ILE A 36 5.78 11.13 -1.22
CA ILE A 36 5.12 11.39 -2.52
C ILE A 36 6.07 11.93 -3.59
N SER A 37 7.25 12.39 -3.21
CA SER A 37 8.31 12.89 -4.10
C SER A 37 9.01 11.80 -4.91
N ASP A 38 9.93 12.20 -5.78
CA ASP A 38 10.81 11.31 -6.57
C ASP A 38 12.25 11.26 -6.03
N ASP A 39 12.50 11.80 -4.82
CA ASP A 39 13.83 11.90 -4.24
C ASP A 39 14.29 10.56 -3.63
N GLN A 40 14.93 9.71 -4.42
CA GLN A 40 15.37 8.39 -4.01
C GLN A 40 16.77 8.43 -3.34
N PRO A 41 17.01 7.62 -2.29
CA PRO A 41 16.13 6.59 -1.72
C PRO A 41 15.15 7.12 -0.65
N PHE A 42 15.13 8.43 -0.38
CA PHE A 42 14.36 9.00 0.72
C PHE A 42 12.86 8.81 0.55
N ALA A 43 12.34 8.87 -0.67
CA ALA A 43 10.92 8.75 -0.95
C ALA A 43 10.37 7.37 -0.55
N TRP A 44 10.95 6.28 -1.06
CA TRP A 44 10.46 4.94 -0.72
C TRP A 44 10.67 4.61 0.76
N ARG A 45 11.78 5.07 1.37
CA ARG A 45 12.06 4.85 2.80
C ARG A 45 11.12 5.65 3.70
N SER A 46 10.71 6.85 3.28
CA SER A 46 9.71 7.63 4.00
C SER A 46 8.35 6.95 3.95
N ALA A 47 7.93 6.43 2.78
CA ALA A 47 6.70 5.65 2.68
C ALA A 47 6.72 4.41 3.59
N PHE A 48 7.85 3.69 3.65
CA PHE A 48 8.05 2.56 4.55
C PHE A 48 7.98 2.94 6.03
N LEU A 49 8.60 4.08 6.39
CA LEU A 49 8.58 4.58 7.76
C LEU A 49 7.16 4.97 8.18
N LEU A 50 6.44 5.72 7.34
CA LEU A 50 5.06 6.13 7.59
C LEU A 50 4.13 4.93 7.74
N SER A 51 4.20 3.95 6.84
CA SER A 51 3.37 2.74 6.91
C SER A 51 3.59 1.96 8.23
N SER A 52 4.77 2.11 8.83
CA SER A 52 5.17 1.50 10.10
C SER A 52 4.80 2.33 11.35
N CYS A 53 4.54 3.63 11.22
CA CYS A 53 4.33 4.54 12.35
C CYS A 53 2.93 5.15 12.44
N MET A 54 2.23 5.27 11.32
CA MET A 54 0.92 5.90 11.29
C MET A 54 -0.09 5.12 12.13
N GLU A 55 -1.13 5.80 12.58
CA GLU A 55 -2.32 5.18 13.15
C GLU A 55 -3.32 4.80 12.06
N ASP A 56 -4.35 4.03 12.40
CA ASP A 56 -5.44 3.79 11.46
C ASP A 56 -6.25 5.07 11.30
N ASN A 57 -6.56 5.45 10.06
CA ASN A 57 -7.21 6.70 9.70
C ASN A 57 -6.48 7.96 10.23
N ASP A 58 -5.14 7.92 10.21
CA ASP A 58 -4.28 9.00 10.70
C ASP A 58 -4.62 10.36 10.04
N THR A 59 -5.03 11.33 10.86
CA THR A 59 -5.49 12.63 10.39
C THR A 59 -4.42 13.41 9.63
N ARG A 60 -3.14 13.17 9.92
CA ARG A 60 -2.01 13.82 9.26
C ARG A 60 -1.88 13.41 7.80
N VAL A 61 -2.33 12.20 7.45
CA VAL A 61 -2.27 11.65 6.09
C VAL A 61 -3.46 12.09 5.23
N LYS A 62 -4.60 12.44 5.82
CA LYS A 62 -5.87 12.71 5.09
C LYS A 62 -5.72 13.67 3.90
N LYS A 63 -5.03 14.80 4.09
CA LYS A 63 -4.83 15.80 3.03
C LYS A 63 -3.92 15.31 1.88
N TYR A 64 -3.18 14.21 2.09
CA TYR A 64 -2.24 13.64 1.14
C TYR A 64 -2.79 12.40 0.41
N ILE A 65 -4.01 11.94 0.70
CA ILE A 65 -4.61 10.78 0.01
C ILE A 65 -4.61 10.99 -1.51
N LYS A 66 -5.13 12.13 -1.99
CA LYS A 66 -5.14 12.47 -3.43
C LYS A 66 -3.73 12.57 -4.04
N PRO A 67 -2.76 13.27 -3.43
CA PRO A 67 -1.37 13.22 -3.87
C PRO A 67 -0.77 11.82 -3.98
N ILE A 68 -1.03 10.95 -3.00
CA ILE A 68 -0.56 9.55 -3.03
C ILE A 68 -1.19 8.81 -4.22
N LEU A 69 -2.51 8.91 -4.39
CA LEU A 69 -3.22 8.29 -5.52
C LEU A 69 -2.69 8.78 -6.88
N ALA A 70 -2.32 10.05 -6.99
CA ALA A 70 -1.82 10.63 -8.23
C ALA A 70 -0.41 10.12 -8.59
N CYS A 71 0.47 9.92 -7.60
CA CYS A 71 1.88 9.60 -7.87
C CYS A 71 2.18 8.10 -7.89
N ILE A 72 1.38 7.25 -7.24
CA ILE A 72 1.68 5.84 -7.00
C ILE A 72 2.01 5.04 -8.27
N LYS A 73 1.30 5.29 -9.37
CA LYS A 73 1.49 4.56 -10.63
C LYS A 73 2.88 4.77 -11.25
N ASN A 74 3.56 5.87 -10.92
CA ASN A 74 4.87 6.22 -11.47
C ASN A 74 6.03 5.70 -10.60
N LYS A 75 5.74 5.05 -9.46
CA LYS A 75 6.77 4.57 -8.54
C LYS A 75 7.18 3.13 -8.84
N ASN A 76 8.35 2.73 -8.37
CA ASN A 76 8.80 1.33 -8.43
C ASN A 76 7.98 0.44 -7.48
N ASP A 77 8.07 -0.88 -7.65
CA ASP A 77 7.23 -1.86 -6.95
C ASP A 77 7.32 -1.77 -5.42
N GLY A 78 8.53 -1.57 -4.87
CA GLY A 78 8.73 -1.42 -3.43
C GLY A 78 8.04 -0.18 -2.88
N HIS A 79 8.16 0.95 -3.58
CA HIS A 79 7.52 2.21 -3.19
C HIS A 79 6.00 2.16 -3.36
N GLN A 80 5.51 1.60 -4.48
CA GLN A 80 4.09 1.33 -4.70
C GLN A 80 3.46 0.55 -3.55
N ARG A 81 4.12 -0.54 -3.13
CA ARG A 81 3.68 -1.36 -2.01
C ARG A 81 3.53 -0.56 -0.72
N GLU A 82 4.49 0.28 -0.37
CA GLU A 82 4.42 1.08 0.87
C GLU A 82 3.34 2.16 0.81
N LEU A 83 3.16 2.82 -0.34
CA LEU A 83 2.06 3.76 -0.54
C LEU A 83 0.68 3.08 -0.45
N LEU A 84 0.53 1.88 -1.02
CA LEU A 84 -0.71 1.09 -0.86
C LEU A 84 -0.99 0.74 0.60
N LYS A 85 0.02 0.38 1.39
CA LYS A 85 -0.16 0.10 2.82
C LYS A 85 -0.66 1.33 3.58
N ILE A 86 -0.17 2.52 3.24
CA ILE A 86 -0.66 3.78 3.83
C ILE A 86 -2.15 3.94 3.49
N LEU A 87 -2.52 3.88 2.20
CA LEU A 87 -3.91 4.01 1.76
C LEU A 87 -4.82 2.94 2.38
N TYR A 88 -4.33 1.71 2.55
CA TYR A 88 -5.10 0.60 3.10
C TYR A 88 -5.58 0.85 4.53
N ARG A 89 -4.84 1.69 5.28
CA ARG A 89 -5.14 2.05 6.66
C ARG A 89 -5.95 3.34 6.80
N MET A 90 -6.21 4.05 5.70
CA MET A 90 -7.03 5.26 5.69
C MET A 90 -8.51 4.94 5.48
N LYS A 91 -9.40 5.81 6.00
CA LYS A 91 -10.78 5.87 5.52
C LYS A 91 -10.79 6.66 4.23
N LEU A 92 -11.25 6.03 3.16
CA LEU A 92 -11.34 6.60 1.82
C LEU A 92 -12.81 6.94 1.54
N SER A 93 -13.04 7.99 0.74
CA SER A 93 -14.36 8.20 0.13
C SER A 93 -14.60 7.21 -1.00
N ASP A 94 -15.86 6.96 -1.39
CA ASP A 94 -16.22 6.04 -2.49
C ASP A 94 -15.43 6.33 -3.78
N LYS A 95 -15.23 7.63 -4.09
CA LYS A 95 -14.43 8.06 -5.24
C LYS A 95 -12.95 7.66 -5.11
N GLU A 96 -12.37 7.79 -3.92
CA GLU A 96 -10.99 7.39 -3.65
C GLU A 96 -10.83 5.86 -3.60
N GLU A 97 -11.84 5.15 -3.09
CA GLU A 97 -11.93 3.69 -3.15
C GLU A 97 -11.93 3.19 -4.59
N GLY A 98 -12.76 3.75 -5.47
CA GLY A 98 -12.76 3.40 -6.90
C GLY A 98 -11.40 3.63 -7.56
N MET A 99 -10.74 4.77 -7.27
CA MET A 99 -9.41 5.06 -7.80
C MET A 99 -8.35 4.05 -7.34
N VAL A 100 -8.30 3.71 -6.05
CA VAL A 100 -7.31 2.76 -5.54
C VAL A 100 -7.63 1.34 -5.98
N PHE A 101 -8.91 0.98 -6.14
CA PHE A 101 -9.34 -0.30 -6.68
C PHE A 101 -8.77 -0.50 -8.08
N ASP A 102 -9.01 0.45 -9.00
CA ASP A 102 -8.45 0.43 -10.35
C ASP A 102 -6.92 0.32 -10.38
N ILE A 103 -6.23 1.04 -9.47
CA ILE A 103 -4.77 0.93 -9.33
C ILE A 103 -4.39 -0.50 -8.93
N CYS A 104 -5.07 -1.08 -7.94
CA CYS A 104 -4.78 -2.42 -7.45
C CYS A 104 -5.05 -3.49 -8.50
N ILE A 105 -6.13 -3.38 -9.27
CA ILE A 105 -6.43 -4.29 -10.38
C ILE A 105 -5.28 -4.32 -11.38
N ARG A 106 -4.86 -3.15 -11.88
CA ARG A 106 -3.74 -3.05 -12.84
C ARG A 106 -2.44 -3.60 -12.27
N LEU A 107 -2.15 -3.36 -10.99
CA LEU A 107 -0.96 -3.90 -10.33
C LEU A 107 -1.02 -5.43 -10.21
N TRP A 108 -2.20 -5.97 -9.88
CA TRP A 108 -2.41 -7.41 -9.75
C TRP A 108 -2.25 -8.14 -11.08
N GLU A 109 -2.80 -7.58 -12.16
CA GLU A 109 -2.80 -8.17 -13.49
C GLU A 109 -1.42 -8.23 -14.14
N GLN A 110 -0.51 -7.32 -13.77
CA GLN A 110 0.85 -7.30 -14.29
C GLN A 110 1.70 -8.39 -13.61
N ILE A 111 1.66 -9.60 -14.16
CA ILE A 111 2.31 -10.78 -13.56
C ILE A 111 3.84 -10.66 -13.39
N SER A 112 4.48 -9.79 -14.16
CA SER A 112 5.91 -9.48 -14.08
C SER A 112 6.30 -8.60 -12.89
N LYS A 113 5.34 -7.96 -12.22
CA LYS A 113 5.59 -7.18 -11.01
C LYS A 113 6.00 -8.05 -9.84
N ASP A 114 6.73 -7.44 -8.91
CA ASP A 114 7.16 -8.09 -7.68
C ASP A 114 5.95 -8.72 -6.93
N PRO A 115 6.06 -9.99 -6.48
CA PRO A 115 4.97 -10.67 -5.80
C PRO A 115 4.41 -9.93 -4.56
N SER A 116 5.24 -9.14 -3.88
CA SER A 116 4.82 -8.43 -2.66
C SER A 116 3.93 -7.20 -2.95
N VAL A 117 4.16 -6.47 -4.04
CA VAL A 117 3.26 -5.37 -4.45
C VAL A 117 1.95 -5.95 -4.97
N ARG A 118 2.01 -7.02 -5.78
CA ARG A 118 0.82 -7.73 -6.27
C ARG A 118 -0.04 -8.25 -5.12
N MET A 119 0.57 -8.89 -4.12
CA MET A 119 -0.12 -9.35 -2.92
C MET A 119 -0.78 -8.20 -2.14
N THR A 120 -0.10 -7.06 -2.02
CA THR A 120 -0.65 -5.90 -1.32
C THR A 120 -1.86 -5.33 -2.06
N ALA A 121 -1.78 -5.25 -3.39
CA ALA A 121 -2.90 -4.86 -4.24
C ALA A 121 -4.10 -5.82 -4.09
N LEU A 122 -3.87 -7.13 -4.12
CA LEU A 122 -4.92 -8.13 -3.93
C LEU A 122 -5.63 -7.99 -2.59
N LYS A 123 -4.89 -7.80 -1.49
CA LYS A 123 -5.51 -7.56 -0.17
C LYS A 123 -6.44 -6.36 -0.18
N PHE A 124 -6.07 -5.30 -0.90
CA PHE A 124 -6.90 -4.12 -1.06
C PHE A 124 -8.16 -4.40 -1.89
N ILE A 125 -8.02 -5.06 -3.04
CA ILE A 125 -9.14 -5.49 -3.89
C ILE A 125 -10.17 -6.26 -3.05
N LEU A 126 -9.71 -7.26 -2.28
CA LEU A 126 -10.59 -8.09 -1.45
C LEU A 126 -11.22 -7.30 -0.29
N LYS A 127 -10.53 -6.30 0.26
CA LYS A 127 -11.09 -5.41 1.29
C LYS A 127 -12.28 -4.63 0.72
N ILE A 128 -12.10 -4.01 -0.45
CA ILE A 128 -13.14 -3.20 -1.11
C ILE A 128 -14.29 -4.09 -1.57
N ALA A 129 -14.01 -5.21 -2.24
CA ALA A 129 -15.05 -6.11 -2.74
C ALA A 129 -15.90 -6.75 -1.62
N LYS A 130 -15.38 -6.85 -0.38
CA LYS A 130 -16.18 -7.26 0.78
C LYS A 130 -17.16 -6.19 1.26
N GLN A 131 -16.89 -4.92 0.97
CA GLN A 131 -17.78 -3.80 1.32
C GLN A 131 -18.87 -3.61 0.24
N HIS A 132 -18.57 -4.03 -0.99
CA HIS A 132 -19.42 -3.89 -2.18
C HIS A 132 -19.62 -5.27 -2.82
N SER A 133 -20.62 -6.03 -2.35
CA SER A 133 -20.85 -7.44 -2.72
C SER A 133 -21.01 -7.67 -4.23
N GLU A 134 -21.49 -6.66 -4.96
CA GLU A 134 -21.62 -6.67 -6.41
C GLU A 134 -20.27 -6.86 -7.13
N LEU A 135 -19.17 -6.42 -6.52
CA LEU A 135 -17.81 -6.55 -7.08
C LEU A 135 -17.26 -7.97 -6.94
N LEU A 136 -17.86 -8.84 -6.12
CA LEU A 136 -17.37 -10.20 -5.89
C LEU A 136 -17.33 -11.04 -7.17
N ASN A 137 -18.34 -10.87 -8.03
CA ASN A 137 -18.40 -11.52 -9.32
C ASN A 137 -17.31 -10.99 -10.28
N GLU A 138 -17.02 -9.68 -10.22
CA GLU A 138 -16.02 -9.03 -11.06
C GLU A 138 -14.59 -9.42 -10.70
N ILE A 139 -14.31 -9.69 -9.43
CA ILE A 139 -12.96 -10.07 -8.98
C ILE A 139 -12.68 -11.58 -9.11
N THR A 140 -13.68 -12.40 -9.38
CA THR A 140 -13.51 -13.86 -9.52
C THR A 140 -12.51 -14.24 -10.62
N PRO A 141 -12.55 -13.65 -11.83
CA PRO A 141 -11.55 -13.89 -12.88
C PRO A 141 -10.10 -13.59 -12.45
N LEU A 142 -9.90 -12.64 -11.53
CA LEU A 142 -8.57 -12.27 -11.03
C LEU A 142 -7.91 -13.36 -10.18
N MET A 143 -8.68 -14.38 -9.77
CA MET A 143 -8.19 -15.50 -8.97
C MET A 143 -7.83 -16.74 -9.79
N GLN A 144 -7.86 -16.63 -11.13
CA GLN A 144 -7.46 -17.71 -12.03
C GLN A 144 -5.96 -18.00 -11.95
N ASP A 145 -5.58 -19.23 -12.33
CA ASP A 145 -4.20 -19.74 -12.18
C ASP A 145 -3.15 -18.85 -12.84
N GLN A 146 -3.47 -18.22 -13.98
CA GLN A 146 -2.57 -17.29 -14.68
C GLN A 146 -2.00 -16.18 -13.79
N TYR A 147 -2.78 -15.69 -12.81
CA TYR A 147 -2.31 -14.65 -11.88
C TYR A 147 -1.60 -15.22 -10.67
N LEU A 148 -1.81 -16.50 -10.35
CA LEU A 148 -1.29 -17.17 -9.18
C LEU A 148 0.01 -17.91 -9.46
N GLU A 149 0.24 -18.39 -10.69
CA GLU A 149 1.32 -19.32 -11.07
C GLU A 149 2.69 -18.90 -10.55
N LEU A 150 3.06 -17.64 -10.76
CA LEU A 150 4.37 -17.08 -10.39
C LEU A 150 4.50 -16.74 -8.89
N LEU A 151 3.45 -16.94 -8.10
CA LEU A 151 3.47 -16.69 -6.67
C LEU A 151 3.99 -17.90 -5.89
N SER A 152 4.61 -17.62 -4.74
CA SER A 152 5.10 -18.68 -3.86
C SER A 152 3.95 -19.56 -3.33
N PRO A 153 4.20 -20.84 -2.99
CA PRO A 153 3.17 -21.72 -2.43
C PRO A 153 2.48 -21.15 -1.19
N GLY A 154 3.23 -20.48 -0.31
CA GLY A 154 2.68 -19.83 0.88
C GLY A 154 1.72 -18.69 0.54
N VAL A 155 2.05 -17.91 -0.49
CA VAL A 155 1.17 -16.87 -1.02
C VAL A 155 -0.11 -17.47 -1.60
N LYS A 156 0.00 -18.47 -2.48
CA LYS A 156 -1.17 -19.17 -3.07
C LYS A 156 -2.12 -19.68 -1.98
N LYS A 157 -1.58 -20.28 -0.91
CA LYS A 157 -2.34 -20.76 0.24
C LYS A 157 -3.09 -19.63 0.95
N SER A 158 -2.44 -18.47 1.16
CA SER A 158 -3.07 -17.30 1.77
C SER A 158 -4.24 -16.77 0.92
N ILE A 159 -4.07 -16.69 -0.39
CA ILE A 159 -5.11 -16.24 -1.33
C ILE A 159 -6.33 -17.14 -1.29
N ARG A 160 -6.11 -18.47 -1.40
CA ARG A 160 -7.21 -19.45 -1.31
C ARG A 160 -7.99 -19.34 -0.01
N LYS A 161 -7.30 -19.10 1.12
CA LYS A 161 -7.96 -18.85 2.42
C LYS A 161 -8.80 -17.58 2.41
N MET A 162 -8.28 -16.49 1.81
CA MET A 162 -9.01 -15.23 1.71
C MET A 162 -10.27 -15.35 0.83
N ILE A 163 -10.20 -16.09 -0.28
CA ILE A 163 -11.34 -16.36 -1.18
C ILE A 163 -12.40 -17.22 -0.50
N LYS A 164 -11.99 -18.27 0.23
CA LYS A 164 -12.95 -19.14 0.93
C LYS A 164 -13.82 -18.34 1.90
N GLY A 165 -13.19 -17.48 2.70
CA GLY A 165 -13.91 -16.60 3.62
C GLY A 165 -14.70 -15.46 2.96
N ILE A 166 -14.80 -15.39 1.63
CA ILE A 166 -15.74 -14.52 0.91
C ILE A 166 -16.98 -15.32 0.50
N LYS A 167 -16.81 -16.56 0.04
CA LYS A 167 -17.90 -17.44 -0.37
C LYS A 167 -18.79 -17.90 0.79
N ASP A 168 -18.32 -17.81 2.02
CA ASP A 168 -19.10 -18.15 3.22
C ASP A 168 -20.10 -17.03 3.63
N PHE A 169 -20.20 -15.94 2.86
CA PHE A 169 -21.16 -14.83 3.06
C PHE A 169 -22.34 -14.81 2.06
N ASP A 170 -22.39 -15.77 1.14
CA ASP A 170 -23.54 -16.07 0.28
C ASP A 170 -24.37 -17.23 0.88
#